data_AF-A0A167NTP9-F1
#
_entry.id   AF-A0A167NTP9-F1
#
_cell.length_a   1.000
_cell.length_b   1.000
_cell.length_c   1.000
_cell.angle_alpha   90.00
_cell.angle_beta   90.00
_cell.angle_gamma   90.00
#
_symmetry.space_group_name_H-M   'P 1'
#
loop_
_entity.id
_entity.type
_entity.pdbx_description
1 polymer ?
#
loop_
_entity_poly.entity_id
_entity_poly.type
_entity_poly.pdbx_seq_one_letter_code
_entity_poly.pdbx_strand_id
1 'polypeptide(L)'
;MTTTPATTSTARLQAAYQSPGHASFTAGADLARPADAGSATTTTTTTMTTAAKTDFLARLRAAVATVQDELNRELTARMALDVQAAADTAALEKEEANYGEEVAEE
;
A
#
# COMPACT_ATOMS: atom_id res chain seq x y z
N MET A 1 6.63 -42.32 16.26
CA MET A 1 7.07 -41.23 15.38
C MET A 1 6.09 -40.08 15.57
N THR A 2 6.40 -39.14 16.46
CA THR A 2 5.55 -37.97 16.74
C THR A 2 6.16 -36.77 16.02
N THR A 3 5.47 -36.29 14.98
CA THR A 3 5.84 -35.07 14.24
C THR A 3 5.36 -33.85 15.02
N THR A 4 6.29 -33.09 15.60
CA THR A 4 6.02 -31.79 16.23
C THR A 4 5.59 -30.77 15.16
N PRO A 5 4.48 -30.03 15.35
CA PRO A 5 4.05 -29.02 14.38
C PRO A 5 4.99 -27.80 14.43
N ALA A 6 5.48 -27.38 13.27
CA ALA A 6 6.32 -26.19 13.13
C ALA A 6 5.49 -24.92 13.39
N THR A 7 5.78 -24.21 14.49
CA THR A 7 5.19 -22.89 14.78
C THR A 7 5.76 -21.84 13.82
N THR A 8 4.95 -21.41 12.85
CA THR A 8 5.33 -20.35 11.89
C THR A 8 5.20 -18.99 12.55
N SER A 9 6.29 -18.21 12.63
CA SER A 9 6.25 -16.81 13.07
C SER A 9 5.85 -15.94 11.88
N THR A 10 4.90 -15.02 12.04
CA THR A 10 4.48 -14.08 10.99
C THR A 10 5.18 -12.73 11.16
N ALA A 11 5.81 -12.25 10.09
CA ALA A 11 6.32 -10.88 9.98
C ALA A 11 5.34 -10.07 9.12
N ARG A 12 5.27 -8.75 9.31
CA ARG A 12 4.35 -7.88 8.54
C ARG A 12 5.12 -6.73 7.90
N LEU A 13 4.93 -6.55 6.60
CA LEU A 13 5.33 -5.34 5.88
C LEU A 13 4.16 -4.36 5.95
N GLN A 14 4.41 -3.13 6.36
CA GLN A 14 3.36 -2.12 6.49
C GLN A 14 3.86 -0.75 6.05
N ALA A 15 2.99 0.01 5.40
CA ALA A 15 3.15 1.42 5.08
C ALA A 15 1.96 2.21 5.63
N ALA A 16 2.21 3.44 6.07
CA ALA A 16 1.18 4.34 6.56
C ALA A 16 1.28 5.67 5.82
N TYR A 17 0.12 6.17 5.38
CA TYR A 17 -0.04 7.47 4.74
C TYR A 17 -0.85 8.39 5.65
N GLN A 18 -0.39 9.63 5.77
CA GLN A 18 -1.07 10.70 6.51
C GLN A 18 -0.94 12.01 5.73
N SER A 19 -2.02 12.80 5.71
CA SER A 19 -2.02 14.12 5.10
C SER A 19 -3.04 15.04 5.79
N PRO A 20 -2.85 16.37 5.76
CA PRO A 20 -3.83 17.28 6.34
C PRO A 20 -5.20 17.30 5.63
N GLY A 21 -5.24 17.02 4.33
CA GLY A 21 -6.44 17.12 3.49
C GLY A 21 -7.15 15.80 3.18
N HIS A 22 -6.58 14.66 3.56
CA HIS A 22 -7.16 13.34 3.31
C HIS A 22 -7.04 12.42 4.52
N ALA A 23 -7.99 11.48 4.62
CA ALA A 23 -7.99 10.45 5.64
C ALA A 23 -6.70 9.61 5.61
N SER A 24 -6.19 9.26 6.79
CA SER A 24 -5.04 8.36 6.90
C SER A 24 -5.35 6.98 6.31
N PHE A 25 -4.34 6.32 5.77
CA PHE A 25 -4.47 4.98 5.18
C PHE A 25 -3.26 4.12 5.52
N THR A 26 -3.45 2.81 5.59
CA THR A 26 -2.36 1.86 5.80
C THR A 26 -2.48 0.71 4.83
N ALA A 27 -1.42 0.46 4.07
CA ALA A 27 -1.25 -0.72 3.24
C ALA A 27 -0.32 -1.71 3.96
N GLY A 28 -0.50 -3.00 3.72
CA GLY A 28 0.39 -3.98 4.32
C GLY A 28 0.19 -5.41 3.84
N ALA A 29 1.22 -6.21 4.02
CA ALA A 29 1.25 -7.61 3.62
C ALA A 29 1.89 -8.46 4.72
N ASP A 30 1.25 -9.57 5.05
CA ASP A 30 1.77 -10.55 5.98
C ASP A 30 2.73 -11.51 5.26
N LEU A 31 3.82 -11.83 5.95
CA LEU A 31 4.91 -12.65 5.47
C LEU A 31 5.13 -13.78 6.46
N ALA A 32 4.96 -15.02 5.99
CA ALA A 32 5.36 -16.18 6.76
C ALA A 32 6.89 -16.19 6.89
N ARG A 33 7.40 -15.88 8.09
CA ARG A 33 8.81 -16.05 8.39
C ARG A 33 9.05 -17.56 8.49
N PRO A 34 10.11 -18.09 7.85
CA PRO A 34 10.49 -19.48 8.10
C PRO A 34 10.66 -19.64 9.61
N ALA A 35 9.96 -20.62 10.19
CA ALA A 35 10.06 -20.93 11.61
C ALA A 35 11.53 -21.19 11.93
N ASP A 36 12.09 -20.43 12.87
CA ASP A 36 13.32 -20.85 13.53
C ASP A 36 12.98 -22.18 14.21
N ALA A 37 13.59 -23.28 13.76
CA ALA A 37 13.51 -24.56 14.44
C ALA A 37 14.25 -24.41 15.79
N GLY A 38 13.58 -23.88 16.80
CA GLY A 38 14.20 -23.56 18.08
C GLY A 38 13.31 -22.70 18.98
N SER A 39 12.19 -23.26 19.42
CA SER A 39 11.65 -22.84 20.71
C SER A 39 12.48 -23.48 21.82
N ALA A 40 12.74 -22.69 22.86
CA ALA A 40 13.42 -22.99 24.12
C ALA A 40 14.95 -22.85 24.12
N THR A 41 15.38 -21.73 24.73
CA THR A 41 16.49 -21.69 25.68
C THR A 41 17.75 -22.42 25.24
N THR A 42 18.56 -21.81 24.38
CA THR A 42 20.04 -21.86 24.44
C THR A 42 20.59 -20.88 23.41
N THR A 43 21.66 -20.19 23.77
CA THR A 43 22.47 -19.23 23.03
C THR A 43 23.12 -19.83 21.78
N THR A 44 22.35 -20.42 20.88
CA THR A 44 22.84 -21.02 19.64
C THR A 44 22.35 -20.19 18.47
N THR A 45 23.24 -19.40 17.89
CA THR A 45 23.02 -18.65 16.64
C THR A 45 22.69 -19.63 15.52
N THR A 46 21.41 -20.00 15.40
CA THR A 46 20.94 -20.94 14.38
C THR A 46 20.84 -20.17 13.08
N THR A 47 21.84 -20.35 12.23
CA THR A 47 21.95 -19.64 10.96
C THR A 47 20.89 -20.18 9.99
N MET A 48 19.91 -19.36 9.61
CA MET A 48 18.98 -19.68 8.53
C MET A 48 19.75 -20.13 7.28
N THR A 49 19.30 -21.22 6.65
CA THR A 49 19.90 -21.72 5.42
C THR A 49 19.80 -20.68 4.30
N THR A 50 20.76 -20.67 3.37
CA THR A 50 20.74 -19.75 2.23
C THR A 50 19.46 -19.90 1.41
N ALA A 51 18.95 -21.12 1.24
CA ALA A 51 17.68 -21.38 0.55
C ALA A 51 16.49 -20.71 1.26
N ALA A 52 16.35 -20.90 2.59
CA ALA A 52 15.27 -20.29 3.36
C ALA A 52 15.31 -18.75 3.33
N LYS A 53 16.51 -18.17 3.32
CA LYS A 53 16.72 -16.72 3.16
C LYS A 53 16.30 -16.24 1.78
N THR A 54 16.74 -16.94 0.72
CA THR A 54 16.38 -16.60 -0.66
C THR A 54 14.87 -16.63 -0.87
N ASP A 55 14.20 -17.68 -0.39
CA ASP A 55 12.74 -17.81 -0.50
C ASP A 55 11.99 -16.75 0.30
N PHE A 56 12.48 -16.41 1.50
CA PHE A 56 11.91 -15.32 2.29
C PHE A 56 12.08 -13.97 1.58
N LEU A 57 13.26 -13.67 1.03
CA LEU A 57 13.53 -12.43 0.31
C LEU A 57 12.73 -12.33 -1.00
N ALA A 58 12.50 -13.44 -1.70
CA ALA A 58 11.64 -13.47 -2.88
C ALA A 58 10.19 -13.10 -2.51
N ARG A 59 9.66 -13.70 -1.43
CA ARG A 59 8.33 -13.37 -0.90
C ARG A 59 8.25 -11.92 -0.42
N LEU A 60 9.27 -11.42 0.27
CA LEU A 60 9.35 -10.03 0.68
C LEU A 60 9.31 -9.08 -0.53
N ARG A 61 10.06 -9.36 -1.59
CA ARG A 61 10.01 -8.54 -2.83
C ARG A 61 8.62 -8.53 -3.46
N ALA A 62 7.95 -9.68 -3.54
CA ALA A 62 6.60 -9.74 -4.06
C ALA A 62 5.60 -8.96 -3.19
N ALA A 63 5.73 -9.06 -1.86
CA ALA A 63 4.91 -8.30 -0.92
C ALA A 63 5.14 -6.78 -1.05
N VAL A 64 6.40 -6.35 -1.26
CA VAL A 64 6.71 -4.93 -1.52
C VAL A 64 6.02 -4.44 -2.78
N ALA A 65 6.07 -5.18 -3.88
CA ALA A 65 5.37 -4.81 -5.12
C ALA A 65 3.85 -4.72 -4.90
N THR A 66 3.28 -5.66 -4.15
CA THR A 66 1.83 -5.66 -3.83
C THR A 66 1.43 -4.43 -3.01
N VAL A 67 2.18 -4.11 -1.96
CA VAL A 67 1.93 -2.93 -1.11
C VAL A 67 2.12 -1.64 -1.91
N GLN A 68 3.10 -1.61 -2.83
CA GLN A 68 3.32 -0.48 -3.72
C GLN A 68 2.13 -0.26 -4.67
N ASP A 69 1.59 -1.32 -5.27
CA ASP A 69 0.42 -1.22 -6.14
C ASP A 69 -0.82 -0.72 -5.40
N GLU A 70 -1.00 -1.16 -4.14
CA GLU A 70 -2.08 -0.68 -3.27
C GLU A 70 -1.94 0.82 -2.97
N LEU A 71 -0.74 1.26 -2.60
CA LEU A 71 -0.46 2.68 -2.37
C LEU A 71 -0.67 3.53 -3.63
N ASN A 72 -0.18 3.07 -4.78
CA ASN A 72 -0.32 3.79 -6.05
C ASN A 72 -1.80 3.94 -6.43
N ARG A 73 -2.60 2.88 -6.25
CA ARG A 73 -4.04 2.93 -6.51
C ARG A 73 -4.74 3.97 -5.63
N GLU A 74 -4.47 3.94 -4.33
CA GLU A 74 -5.08 4.86 -3.37
C GLU A 74 -4.69 6.32 -3.64
N LEU A 75 -3.39 6.59 -3.87
CA LEU A 75 -2.91 7.94 -4.16
C LEU A 75 -3.47 8.46 -5.48
N THR A 76 -3.57 7.61 -6.50
CA THR A 76 -4.18 7.99 -7.80
C THR A 76 -5.66 8.33 -7.65
N ALA A 77 -6.40 7.55 -6.86
CA ALA A 77 -7.81 7.83 -6.58
C ALA A 77 -7.99 9.18 -5.87
N ARG A 78 -7.12 9.51 -4.91
CA ARG A 78 -7.15 10.80 -4.20
C ARG A 78 -6.81 11.97 -5.11
N MET A 79 -5.81 11.82 -5.97
CA MET A 79 -5.48 12.84 -6.98
C MET A 79 -6.67 13.13 -7.89
N ALA A 80 -7.42 12.11 -8.31
CA ALA A 80 -8.63 12.31 -9.12
C ALA A 80 -9.71 13.10 -8.37
N LEU A 81 -9.90 12.83 -7.08
CA LEU A 81 -10.82 13.59 -6.23
C LEU A 81 -10.38 15.05 -6.07
N ASP A 82 -9.08 15.30 -5.90
CA ASP A 82 -8.55 16.66 -5.79
C ASP A 82 -8.73 17.46 -7.08
N VAL A 83 -8.49 16.82 -8.23
CA VAL A 83 -8.72 17.46 -9.53
C VAL A 83 -10.20 17.80 -9.72
N GLN A 84 -11.11 16.91 -9.34
CA GLN A 84 -12.55 17.19 -9.41
C GLN A 84 -12.93 18.36 -8.49
N ALA A 85 -12.48 18.35 -7.23
CA ALA A 85 -12.76 19.42 -6.28
C ALA A 85 -12.20 20.78 -6.72
N ALA A 86 -11.02 20.79 -7.36
CA ALA A 86 -10.42 21.99 -7.94
C ALA A 86 -11.17 22.49 -9.19
N ALA A 87 -11.67 21.58 -10.02
CA ALA A 87 -12.48 21.93 -11.19
C ALA A 87 -13.84 22.53 -10.76
N ASP A 88 -14.49 21.94 -9.76
CA ASP A 88 -15.77 22.42 -9.22
C ASP A 88 -15.64 23.82 -8.60
N THR A 89 -14.47 24.16 -8.07
CA THR A 89 -14.20 25.49 -7.47
C THR A 89 -13.72 26.55 -8.47
N ALA A 90 -13.28 26.18 -9.67
CA ALA A 90 -12.71 27.12 -10.66
C ALA A 90 -13.52 27.28 -11.96
N ALA A 91 -14.39 26.32 -12.32
CA ALA A 91 -15.01 26.29 -13.65
C ALA A 91 -16.51 26.66 -13.71
N LEU A 92 -17.29 26.46 -12.64
CA LEU A 92 -18.75 26.63 -12.74
C LEU A 92 -19.25 28.08 -12.68
N GLU A 93 -18.56 29.01 -12.00
CA GLU A 93 -19.04 30.40 -11.92
C GLU A 93 -18.60 31.30 -13.10
N LYS A 94 -17.67 30.84 -13.95
CA LYS A 94 -17.07 31.69 -14.99
C LYS A 94 -17.42 31.29 -16.43
N GLU A 95 -17.78 30.03 -16.71
CA GLU A 95 -18.14 29.60 -18.07
C GLU A 95 -19.60 29.92 -18.46
N GLU A 96 -20.57 29.93 -17.54
CA GLU A 96 -21.96 30.32 -17.88
C GLU A 96 -22.12 31.82 -18.15
N ALA A 97 -21.26 32.68 -17.58
CA ALA A 97 -21.33 34.13 -17.77
C ALA A 97 -20.87 34.60 -19.16
N ASN A 98 -20.20 33.73 -19.94
CA ASN A 98 -19.61 34.09 -21.24
C ASN A 98 -20.35 33.48 -22.45
N TYR A 99 -21.50 32.84 -22.23
CA TYR A 99 -22.35 32.27 -23.30
C TYR A 99 -23.69 33.03 -23.47
N GLY A 100 -23.75 34.28 -22.98
CA GLY A 100 -24.98 35.06 -22.85
C GLY A 100 -25.11 36.31 -23.72
N GLU A 101 -24.22 36.56 -24.67
CA GLU A 101 -24.35 37.73 -25.56
C GLU A 101 -23.66 37.49 -26.91
N GLU A 102 -24.41 36.97 -27.89
CA GLU A 102 -24.44 37.56 -29.25
C GLU A 102 -25.83 37.27 -29.83
N VAL A 103 -26.79 38.15 -29.50
CA VAL A 103 -27.97 38.35 -30.35
C VAL A 103 -27.45 38.98 -31.63
N ALA A 104 -27.24 38.17 -32.66
CA ALA A 104 -27.04 38.67 -34.01
C ALA A 104 -28.39 39.22 -34.50
N GLU A 105 -28.57 40.54 -34.49
CA GLU A 105 -29.66 41.19 -35.21
C GLU A 105 -29.36 41.21 -36.72
N GLU A 106 -30.40 40.90 -37.51
CA GLU A 106 -30.46 40.80 -38.99
C GLU A 106 -30.23 42.15 -39.71
#